data_AF-A0A931XH13-F1
#
_entry.id   AF-A0A931XH13-F1
#
_cell.length_a   1.000
_cell.length_b   1.000
_cell.length_c   1.000
_cell.angle_alpha   90.00
_cell.angle_beta   90.00
_cell.angle_gamma   90.00
#
_symmetry.space_group_name_H-M   'P 1'
#
loop_
_entity.id
_entity.type
_entity.pdbx_description
1 polymer ?
#
loop_
_entity_poly.entity_id
_entity_poly.type
_entity_poly.pdbx_seq_one_letter_code
_entity_poly.pdbx_strand_id
1 'polypeptide(L)'
;MPPGSLRRPADWLPRAIVAGFSATMVLLAVHLVGYAVLRLFDALAPTGTLSHRTMTSWLHALVYNRLTDPGQPWLYVAISLQIVLGLAGGLIYAAIFERRMREAEWLRGLIFGLGTWVGTLVLLLPLLGAGPFGTALGAGSVPIYTTLLAHVGYGITLGLVYPSTGDIAVADGTPEQPAPAGWRRSALGAAIGTLVGAAVGLAVGVLVPWQGAVVPADVMPMALMLGAALAGGGIGELVGSLSALPTHTSSPRHT
;
A
#
# COMPACT_ATOMS: atom_id res chain seq x y z
N MET A 1 -8.94 -43.46 9.83
CA MET A 1 -9.33 -42.15 9.24
C MET A 1 -8.23 -41.73 8.29
N PRO A 2 -8.51 -41.60 6.99
CA PRO A 2 -7.53 -41.07 6.04
C PRO A 2 -7.26 -39.60 6.38
N PRO A 3 -6.01 -39.11 6.26
CA PRO A 3 -5.71 -37.70 6.42
C PRO A 3 -6.51 -36.95 5.36
N GLY A 4 -7.58 -36.28 5.81
CA GLY A 4 -8.35 -35.39 4.97
C GLY A 4 -7.39 -34.38 4.37
N SER A 5 -7.14 -34.50 3.07
CA SER A 5 -6.37 -33.52 2.32
C SER A 5 -6.98 -32.16 2.65
N LEU A 6 -6.20 -31.30 3.32
CA LEU A 6 -6.54 -29.90 3.56
C LEU A 6 -6.66 -29.23 2.19
N ARG A 7 -7.79 -29.43 1.51
CA ARG A 7 -8.10 -28.74 0.26
C ARG A 7 -8.11 -27.27 0.64
N ARG A 8 -7.18 -26.51 0.07
CA ARG A 8 -7.23 -25.06 0.20
C ARG A 8 -8.62 -24.64 -0.27
N PRO A 9 -9.38 -23.87 0.53
CA PRO A 9 -10.60 -23.25 0.06
C PRO A 9 -10.32 -22.59 -1.29
N ALA A 10 -11.11 -22.88 -2.33
CA ALA A 10 -10.78 -22.54 -3.72
C ALA A 10 -10.56 -21.02 -3.95
N ASP A 11 -11.00 -20.20 -3.00
CA ASP A 11 -10.97 -18.75 -2.96
C ASP A 11 -9.70 -18.15 -2.31
N TRP A 12 -8.79 -18.94 -1.72
CA TRP A 12 -7.60 -18.40 -1.02
C TRP A 12 -6.72 -17.51 -1.91
N LEU A 13 -6.62 -17.84 -3.20
CA LEU A 13 -5.75 -17.16 -4.15
C LEU A 13 -6.28 -15.76 -4.52
N PRO A 14 -7.54 -15.59 -4.99
CA PRO A 14 -8.14 -14.27 -5.19
C PRO A 14 -8.04 -13.36 -3.96
N ARG A 15 -8.28 -13.91 -2.76
CA ARG A 15 -8.19 -13.16 -1.49
C ARG A 15 -6.80 -12.62 -1.23
N ALA A 16 -5.78 -13.46 -1.42
CA ALA A 16 -4.39 -13.07 -1.26
C ALA A 16 -3.97 -11.97 -2.24
N ILE A 17 -4.48 -12.02 -3.48
CA ILE A 17 -4.20 -11.01 -4.51
C ILE A 17 -4.82 -9.66 -4.14
N VAL A 18 -6.10 -9.63 -3.76
CA VAL A 18 -6.81 -8.40 -3.37
C VAL A 18 -6.15 -7.79 -2.14
N ALA A 19 -5.92 -8.58 -1.10
CA ALA A 19 -5.29 -8.10 0.13
C ALA A 19 -3.86 -7.60 -0.12
N GLY A 20 -3.07 -8.33 -0.93
CA GLY A 20 -1.72 -7.92 -1.33
C GLY A 20 -1.73 -6.61 -2.11
N PHE A 21 -2.68 -6.43 -3.03
CA PHE A 21 -2.84 -5.19 -3.80
C PHE A 21 -3.22 -4.01 -2.90
N SER A 22 -4.26 -4.13 -2.07
CA SER A 22 -4.67 -3.06 -1.14
C SER A 22 -3.54 -2.69 -0.18
N ALA A 23 -2.83 -3.67 0.37
CA ALA A 23 -1.67 -3.43 1.23
C ALA A 23 -0.54 -2.69 0.47
N THR A 24 -0.30 -3.04 -0.79
CA THR A 24 0.69 -2.36 -1.66
C THR A 24 0.30 -0.91 -1.92
N MET A 25 -0.99 -0.62 -2.13
CA MET A 25 -1.48 0.76 -2.29
C MET A 25 -1.23 1.58 -1.03
N VAL A 26 -1.49 1.01 0.15
CA VAL A 26 -1.19 1.66 1.44
C VAL A 26 0.32 1.88 1.60
N LEU A 27 1.13 0.87 1.30
CA LEU A 27 2.60 0.97 1.34
C LEU A 27 3.10 2.14 0.47
N LEU A 28 2.57 2.26 -0.75
CA LEU A 28 2.93 3.33 -1.67
C LEU A 28 2.44 4.69 -1.19
N ALA A 29 1.20 4.78 -0.72
CA ALA A 29 0.63 6.02 -0.19
C ALA A 29 1.46 6.55 0.99
N VAL A 30 1.89 5.67 1.90
CA VAL A 30 2.76 6.03 3.03
C VAL A 30 4.12 6.54 2.54
N HIS A 31 4.72 5.93 1.51
CA HIS A 31 5.97 6.44 0.92
C HIS A 31 5.79 7.81 0.27
N LEU A 32 4.69 8.01 -0.48
CA LEU A 32 4.39 9.29 -1.14
C LEU A 32 4.17 10.40 -0.12
N VAL A 33 3.36 10.15 0.91
CA VAL A 33 3.12 11.10 2.01
C VAL A 33 4.42 11.35 2.77
N GLY A 34 5.20 10.31 3.08
CA GLY A 34 6.51 10.45 3.71
C GLY A 34 7.44 11.34 2.90
N TYR A 35 7.56 11.10 1.59
CA TYR A 35 8.34 11.93 0.69
C TYR A 35 7.87 13.39 0.67
N ALA A 36 6.56 13.63 0.58
CA ALA A 36 6.00 14.98 0.60
C ALA A 36 6.28 15.71 1.93
N VAL A 37 6.13 15.02 3.07
CA VAL A 37 6.44 15.56 4.40
C VAL A 37 7.92 15.89 4.52
N LEU A 38 8.81 15.03 4.02
CA LEU A 38 10.25 15.29 4.05
C LEU A 38 10.64 16.50 3.21
N ARG A 39 10.04 16.65 2.02
CA ARG A 39 10.24 17.83 1.15
C ARG A 39 9.72 19.11 1.80
N LEU A 40 8.56 19.04 2.47
CA LEU A 40 8.01 20.17 3.21
C LEU A 40 8.91 20.56 4.38
N PHE A 41 9.42 19.57 5.13
CA PHE A 41 10.33 19.82 6.25
C PHE A 41 11.64 20.47 5.77
N ASP A 42 12.22 19.99 4.67
CA ASP A 42 13.42 20.58 4.05
C ASP A 42 13.17 22.04 3.62
N ALA A 43 12.00 22.35 3.07
CA ALA A 43 11.64 23.70 2.65
C ALA A 43 11.35 24.68 3.80
N LEU A 44 10.84 24.19 4.95
CA LEU A 44 10.41 25.03 6.08
C LEU A 44 11.43 25.13 7.22
N ALA A 45 12.45 24.26 7.26
CA ALA A 45 13.32 24.17 8.42
C ALA A 45 14.20 25.43 8.59
N PRO A 46 14.23 26.05 9.79
CA PRO A 46 15.05 27.24 10.05
C PRO A 46 16.54 26.99 9.89
N THR A 47 17.21 27.80 9.06
CA THR A 47 18.64 27.73 8.82
C THR A 47 19.44 28.16 10.05
N GLY A 48 20.26 27.30 10.65
CA GLY A 48 21.27 27.77 11.62
C GLY A 48 21.82 26.79 12.66
N THR A 49 21.18 25.64 12.92
CA THR A 49 21.68 24.67 13.93
C THR A 49 22.53 23.55 13.31
N LEU A 50 23.45 22.98 14.09
CA LEU A 50 24.24 21.81 13.67
C LEU A 50 23.34 20.61 13.33
N SER A 51 22.31 20.36 14.15
CA SER A 51 21.32 19.30 13.90
C SER A 51 20.54 19.52 12.60
N HIS A 52 20.25 20.79 12.27
CA HIS A 52 19.61 21.15 11.00
C HIS A 52 20.51 20.79 9.81
N ARG A 53 21.81 21.15 9.83
CA ARG A 53 22.74 20.81 8.74
C ARG A 53 22.85 19.31 8.47
N THR A 54 22.87 18.49 9.53
CA THR A 54 22.89 17.04 9.39
C THR A 54 21.57 16.52 8.83
N MET A 55 20.44 16.95 9.38
CA MET A 55 19.12 16.51 8.91
C MET A 55 18.88 16.93 7.46
N THR A 56 19.17 18.17 7.07
CA THR A 56 19.04 18.62 5.68
C THR A 56 19.97 17.84 4.76
N SER A 57 21.21 17.53 5.17
CA SER A 57 22.10 16.68 4.38
C SER A 57 21.53 15.27 4.17
N TRP A 58 20.91 14.69 5.19
CA TRP A 58 20.29 13.37 5.12
C TRP A 58 19.05 13.36 4.25
N LEU A 59 18.17 14.36 4.41
CA LEU A 59 16.98 14.53 3.58
C LEU A 59 17.35 14.80 2.12
N HIS A 60 18.35 15.64 1.90
CA HIS A 60 18.89 15.91 0.57
C HIS A 60 19.42 14.63 -0.07
N ALA A 61 20.22 13.83 0.64
CA ALA A 61 20.74 12.57 0.12
C ALA A 61 19.63 11.53 -0.13
N LEU A 62 18.55 11.54 0.67
CA LEU A 62 17.39 10.66 0.46
C LEU A 62 16.55 11.08 -0.75
N VAL A 63 16.39 12.37 -0.99
CA VAL A 63 15.59 12.88 -2.11
C VAL A 63 16.38 12.79 -3.41
N TYR A 64 17.66 13.12 -3.38
CA TYR A 64 18.56 13.18 -4.53
C TYR A 64 19.56 12.02 -4.48
N ASN A 65 19.07 10.81 -4.78
CA ASN A 65 19.93 9.66 -5.01
C ASN A 65 19.53 8.93 -6.30
N ARG A 66 20.39 8.01 -6.73
CA ARG A 66 20.21 7.24 -7.96
C ARG A 66 18.93 6.39 -8.04
N LEU A 67 18.29 6.08 -6.91
CA LEU A 67 17.05 5.29 -6.87
C LEU A 67 15.81 6.17 -7.03
N THR A 68 15.90 7.45 -6.64
CA THR A 68 14.81 8.42 -6.70
C THR A 68 14.94 9.41 -7.85
N ASP A 69 16.09 9.45 -8.53
CA ASP A 69 16.32 10.25 -9.73
C ASP A 69 15.32 9.87 -10.84
N PRO A 70 14.39 10.77 -11.21
CA PRO A 70 13.38 10.50 -12.24
C PRO A 70 14.00 10.20 -13.61
N GLY A 71 15.21 10.69 -13.88
CA GLY A 71 15.92 10.46 -15.14
C GLY A 71 16.50 9.05 -15.27
N GLN A 72 16.45 8.23 -14.21
CA GLN A 72 17.04 6.90 -14.19
C GLN A 72 15.97 5.81 -14.33
N PRO A 73 16.26 4.71 -15.05
CA PRO A 73 15.35 3.57 -15.16
C PRO A 73 15.07 2.89 -13.81
N TRP A 74 15.95 3.10 -12.83
CA TRP A 74 15.87 2.49 -11.50
C TRP A 74 14.60 2.83 -10.73
N LEU A 75 14.03 4.03 -10.92
CA LEU A 75 12.77 4.40 -10.28
C LEU A 75 11.61 3.48 -10.74
N TYR A 76 11.53 3.24 -12.05
CA TYR A 76 10.51 2.36 -12.63
C TYR A 76 10.70 0.91 -12.19
N VAL A 77 11.96 0.46 -12.12
CA VAL A 77 12.30 -0.86 -11.59
C VAL A 77 11.88 -0.97 -10.13
N ALA A 78 12.14 0.04 -9.30
CA ALA A 78 11.77 0.04 -7.89
C ALA A 78 10.25 0.00 -7.69
N ILE A 79 9.48 0.81 -8.41
CA ILE A 79 8.01 0.79 -8.35
C ILE A 79 7.47 -0.56 -8.80
N SER A 80 7.97 -1.10 -9.92
CA SER A 80 7.55 -2.39 -10.45
C SER A 80 7.85 -3.52 -9.46
N LEU A 81 9.07 -3.51 -8.91
CA LEU A 81 9.51 -4.48 -7.93
C LEU A 81 8.66 -4.40 -6.66
N GLN A 82 8.29 -3.19 -6.21
CA GLN A 82 7.44 -3.01 -5.05
C GLN A 82 6.03 -3.58 -5.25
N ILE A 83 5.44 -3.40 -6.44
CA ILE A 83 4.14 -4.01 -6.77
C ILE A 83 4.25 -5.53 -6.77
N VAL A 84 5.27 -6.08 -7.43
CA VAL A 84 5.49 -7.53 -7.51
C VAL A 84 5.74 -8.12 -6.12
N LEU A 85 6.60 -7.50 -5.31
CA LEU A 85 6.91 -7.95 -3.95
C LEU A 85 5.72 -7.81 -3.02
N GLY A 86 4.90 -6.76 -3.15
CA GLY A 86 3.69 -6.60 -2.36
C GLY A 86 2.63 -7.66 -2.68
N LEU A 87 2.41 -7.96 -3.96
CA LEU A 87 1.53 -9.07 -4.38
C LEU A 87 2.07 -10.43 -3.91
N ALA A 88 3.37 -10.69 -4.12
CA ALA A 88 4.02 -11.91 -3.65
C ALA A 88 3.94 -12.04 -2.12
N GLY A 89 4.09 -10.92 -1.41
CA GLY A 89 3.93 -10.85 0.04
C GLY A 89 2.52 -11.24 0.48
N GLY A 90 1.48 -10.79 -0.23
CA GLY A 90 0.10 -11.23 0.01
C GLY A 90 -0.08 -12.74 -0.15
N LEU A 91 0.51 -13.33 -1.19
CA LEU A 91 0.51 -14.79 -1.41
C LEU A 91 1.25 -15.55 -0.29
N ILE A 92 2.41 -15.05 0.13
CA ILE A 92 3.23 -15.64 1.20
C ILE A 92 2.48 -15.56 2.53
N TYR A 93 1.86 -14.42 2.83
CA TYR A 93 1.06 -14.20 4.03
C TYR A 93 -0.08 -15.23 4.13
N ALA A 94 -0.87 -15.35 3.07
CA ALA A 94 -1.97 -16.31 2.96
C ALA A 94 -1.50 -17.77 3.10
N ALA A 95 -0.38 -18.11 2.46
CA ALA A 95 0.11 -19.48 2.42
C ALA A 95 0.76 -19.95 3.74
N ILE A 96 1.43 -19.05 4.45
CA ILE A 96 2.30 -19.40 5.59
C ILE A 96 1.79 -18.80 6.90
N PHE A 97 1.59 -17.48 6.95
CA PHE A 97 1.33 -16.76 8.21
C PHE A 97 -0.08 -17.01 8.72
N GLU A 98 -1.09 -16.92 7.85
CA GLU A 98 -2.49 -17.18 8.19
C GLU A 98 -2.66 -18.50 8.94
N ARG A 99 -1.97 -19.54 8.45
CA ARG A 99 -2.15 -20.91 8.94
C ARG A 99 -1.40 -21.20 10.24
N ARG A 100 -0.36 -20.43 10.56
CA ARG A 100 0.58 -20.74 11.64
C ARG A 100 0.34 -19.93 12.90
N MET A 101 -0.22 -18.73 12.79
CA MET A 101 -0.39 -17.82 13.92
C MET A 101 -1.86 -17.73 14.31
N ARG A 102 -2.14 -17.82 15.62
CA ARG A 102 -3.50 -17.76 16.20
C ARG A 102 -3.87 -16.37 16.69
N GLU A 103 -3.02 -15.40 16.38
CA GLU A 103 -3.04 -14.07 16.96
C GLU A 103 -4.10 -13.20 16.27
N ALA A 104 -4.43 -12.06 16.88
CA ALA A 104 -5.32 -11.08 16.27
C ALA A 104 -4.85 -10.71 14.85
N GLU A 105 -5.80 -10.55 13.95
CA GLU A 105 -5.59 -10.37 12.51
C GLU A 105 -4.58 -9.26 12.19
N TRP A 106 -4.76 -8.09 12.80
CA TRP A 106 -3.87 -6.93 12.65
C TRP A 106 -2.47 -7.20 13.22
N LEU A 107 -2.33 -7.97 14.30
CA LEU A 107 -1.05 -8.28 14.92
C LEU A 107 -0.25 -9.27 14.09
N ARG A 108 -0.90 -10.29 13.53
CA ARG A 108 -0.28 -11.22 12.57
C ARG A 108 0.21 -10.47 11.32
N GLY A 109 -0.61 -9.55 10.83
CA GLY A 109 -0.25 -8.61 9.77
C GLY A 109 0.98 -7.78 10.11
N LEU A 110 0.99 -7.17 11.31
CA LEU A 110 2.11 -6.37 11.81
C LEU A 110 3.42 -7.18 11.87
N ILE A 111 3.39 -8.39 12.43
CA ILE A 111 4.57 -9.26 12.52
C ILE A 111 5.12 -9.58 11.12
N PHE A 112 4.24 -9.89 10.17
CA PHE A 112 4.64 -10.12 8.78
C PHE A 112 5.25 -8.86 8.13
N GLY A 113 4.64 -7.70 8.37
CA GLY A 113 5.16 -6.40 7.93
C GLY A 113 6.56 -6.12 8.47
N LEU A 114 6.78 -6.36 9.77
CA LEU A 114 8.09 -6.21 10.41
C LEU A 114 9.13 -7.19 9.83
N GLY A 115 8.75 -8.44 9.57
CA GLY A 115 9.63 -9.40 8.90
C GLY A 115 10.02 -8.95 7.49
N THR A 116 9.04 -8.44 6.73
CA THR A 116 9.27 -7.88 5.38
C THR A 116 10.15 -6.63 5.44
N TRP A 117 9.96 -5.77 6.44
CA TRP A 117 10.80 -4.60 6.67
C TRP A 117 12.27 -4.97 6.92
N VAL A 118 12.53 -5.95 7.79
CA VAL A 118 13.89 -6.45 8.01
C VAL A 118 14.47 -7.02 6.72
N GLY A 119 13.68 -7.78 5.96
CA GLY A 119 14.08 -8.28 4.64
C GLY A 119 14.44 -7.15 3.67
N THR A 120 13.68 -6.05 3.68
CA THR A 120 13.96 -4.87 2.87
C THR A 120 15.30 -4.24 3.26
N LEU A 121 15.57 -4.05 4.56
CA LEU A 121 16.81 -3.42 5.04
C LEU A 121 18.07 -4.26 4.80
N VAL A 122 17.95 -5.59 4.91
CA VAL A 122 19.10 -6.51 4.90
C VAL A 122 19.32 -7.17 3.54
N LEU A 123 18.28 -7.32 2.71
CA LEU A 123 18.37 -8.00 1.42
C LEU A 123 18.10 -7.04 0.26
N LEU A 124 16.95 -6.34 0.29
CA LEU A 124 16.50 -5.55 -0.85
C LEU A 124 17.36 -4.29 -1.07
N LEU A 125 17.60 -3.52 -0.02
CA LEU A 125 18.41 -2.30 -0.11
C LEU A 125 19.85 -2.60 -0.57
N PRO A 126 20.57 -3.59 -0.03
CA PRO A 126 21.87 -3.99 -0.57
C PRO A 126 21.82 -4.43 -2.03
N LEU A 127 20.78 -5.14 -2.45
CA LEU A 127 20.63 -5.60 -3.83
C LEU A 127 20.44 -4.44 -4.81
N LEU A 128 19.73 -3.39 -4.38
CA LEU A 128 19.62 -2.10 -5.09
C LEU A 128 20.89 -1.23 -4.93
N GLY A 129 21.89 -1.76 -4.23
CA GLY A 129 23.17 -1.16 -3.90
C GLY A 129 23.08 0.06 -2.97
N ALA A 130 21.96 0.24 -2.28
CA ALA A 130 21.82 1.23 -1.21
C ALA A 130 22.62 0.85 0.05
N GLY A 131 23.28 -0.31 0.04
CA GLY A 131 24.01 -0.85 1.19
C GLY A 131 23.07 -1.40 2.26
N PRO A 132 23.61 -2.10 3.27
CA PRO A 132 22.82 -2.57 4.40
C PRO A 132 22.23 -1.37 5.14
N PHE A 133 20.95 -1.45 5.49
CA PHE A 133 20.20 -0.38 6.15
C PHE A 133 20.12 0.95 5.37
N GLY A 134 20.48 0.97 4.08
CA GLY A 134 20.48 2.20 3.28
C GLY A 134 21.70 3.11 3.51
N THR A 135 22.76 2.60 4.14
CA THR A 135 23.97 3.37 4.48
C THR A 135 24.67 4.01 3.28
N ALA A 136 24.64 3.38 2.10
CA ALA A 136 25.25 3.93 0.89
C ALA A 136 24.46 5.11 0.29
N LEU A 137 23.23 5.37 0.77
CA LEU A 137 22.44 6.53 0.34
C LEU A 137 22.90 7.82 1.02
N GLY A 138 23.70 7.77 2.08
CA GLY A 138 24.09 8.98 2.84
C GLY A 138 22.94 9.64 3.61
N ALA A 139 21.76 9.02 3.65
CA ALA A 139 20.54 9.55 4.25
C ALA A 139 20.41 9.29 5.76
N GLY A 140 21.50 8.85 6.42
CA GLY A 140 21.49 8.49 7.84
C GLY A 140 20.47 7.40 8.16
N SER A 141 19.71 7.59 9.25
CA SER A 141 18.68 6.64 9.70
C SER A 141 17.28 6.89 9.11
N VAL A 142 17.11 7.92 8.27
CA VAL A 142 15.80 8.27 7.70
C VAL A 142 15.17 7.13 6.87
N PRO A 143 15.92 6.39 6.01
CA PRO A 143 15.37 5.23 5.30
C PRO A 143 14.79 4.18 6.24
N ILE A 144 15.40 3.97 7.41
CA ILE A 144 15.00 2.93 8.37
C ILE A 144 13.60 3.24 8.91
N TYR A 145 13.37 4.47 9.38
CA TYR A 145 12.09 4.87 9.98
C TYR A 145 10.97 5.03 8.95
N THR A 146 11.28 5.61 7.79
CA THR A 146 10.28 5.82 6.73
C THR A 146 9.80 4.49 6.15
N THR A 147 10.72 3.56 5.86
CA THR A 147 10.35 2.22 5.38
C THR A 147 9.66 1.40 6.47
N LEU A 148 10.01 1.58 7.76
CA LEU A 148 9.33 0.93 8.88
C LEU A 148 7.84 1.30 8.89
N LEU A 149 7.54 2.61 8.86
CA LEU A 149 6.16 3.09 8.88
C LEU A 149 5.35 2.52 7.72
N ALA A 150 5.94 2.49 6.53
CA ALA A 150 5.30 1.93 5.35
C ALA A 150 5.00 0.43 5.51
N HIS A 151 5.96 -0.35 6.00
CA HIS A 151 5.78 -1.80 6.17
C HIS A 151 4.84 -2.16 7.33
N VAL A 152 4.76 -1.32 8.37
CA VAL A 152 3.73 -1.43 9.41
C VAL A 152 2.34 -1.24 8.79
N GLY A 153 2.15 -0.19 7.98
CA GLY A 153 0.90 0.06 7.26
C GLY A 153 0.53 -1.12 6.34
N TYR A 154 1.48 -1.56 5.51
CA TYR A 154 1.33 -2.73 4.65
C TYR A 154 0.91 -3.98 5.43
N GLY A 155 1.62 -4.30 6.52
CA GLY A 155 1.35 -5.48 7.32
C GLY A 155 -0.03 -5.45 7.97
N ILE A 156 -0.40 -4.34 8.61
CA ILE A 156 -1.72 -4.18 9.26
C ILE A 156 -2.84 -4.28 8.21
N THR A 157 -2.71 -3.57 7.08
CA THR A 157 -3.70 -3.65 5.99
C THR A 157 -3.83 -5.07 5.48
N LEU A 158 -2.73 -5.77 5.23
CA LEU A 158 -2.78 -7.16 4.76
C LEU A 158 -3.47 -8.08 5.77
N GLY A 159 -3.18 -7.91 7.05
CA GLY A 159 -3.79 -8.69 8.13
C GLY A 159 -5.28 -8.46 8.30
N LEU A 160 -5.78 -7.25 8.04
CA LEU A 160 -7.20 -6.91 8.13
C LEU A 160 -7.99 -7.25 6.85
N VAL A 161 -7.39 -7.04 5.67
CA VAL A 161 -8.07 -7.23 4.38
C VAL A 161 -8.14 -8.72 4.02
N TYR A 162 -7.13 -9.53 4.36
CA TYR A 162 -7.13 -10.94 3.95
C TYR A 162 -8.27 -11.77 4.60
N PRO A 163 -8.49 -11.76 5.93
CA PRO A 163 -9.56 -12.52 6.57
C PRO A 163 -10.95 -12.03 6.18
N SER A 164 -11.14 -10.70 6.08
CA SER A 164 -12.39 -10.10 5.63
C SER A 164 -12.77 -10.49 4.20
N THR A 165 -11.79 -10.92 3.39
CA THR A 165 -12.06 -11.46 2.06
C THR A 165 -12.47 -12.95 2.09
N GLY A 166 -12.27 -13.67 3.21
CA GLY A 166 -12.53 -15.10 3.40
C GLY A 166 -13.95 -15.47 3.80
N ASP A 167 -14.55 -14.67 4.67
CA ASP A 167 -15.95 -14.84 5.07
C ASP A 167 -16.90 -14.73 3.85
N ILE A 168 -16.42 -14.11 2.77
CA ILE A 168 -17.06 -13.97 1.46
C ILE A 168 -17.35 -15.31 0.78
N ALA A 169 -16.36 -16.20 0.70
CA ALA A 169 -16.49 -17.41 -0.11
C ALA A 169 -17.15 -18.57 0.62
N VAL A 170 -17.10 -18.55 1.96
CA VAL A 170 -17.81 -19.53 2.79
C VAL A 170 -19.32 -19.27 2.73
N ALA A 171 -19.75 -18.00 2.63
CA ALA A 171 -21.15 -17.63 2.45
C ALA A 171 -21.75 -18.06 1.10
N ASP A 172 -20.93 -18.32 0.08
CA ASP A 172 -21.38 -18.84 -1.22
C ASP A 172 -21.47 -20.40 -1.25
N GLY A 173 -21.08 -21.10 -0.17
CA GLY A 173 -20.92 -22.56 -0.14
C GLY A 173 -21.92 -23.36 0.72
N THR A 174 -22.74 -22.72 1.55
CA THR A 174 -23.83 -23.36 2.32
C THR A 174 -25.19 -22.81 1.89
N PRO A 175 -26.17 -23.67 1.50
CA PRO A 175 -27.45 -23.22 0.94
C PRO A 175 -28.39 -22.39 1.83
N GLU A 176 -28.05 -22.02 3.06
CA GLU A 176 -29.06 -21.60 4.05
C GLU A 176 -28.81 -20.29 4.81
N GLN A 177 -27.70 -19.59 4.62
CA GLN A 177 -27.57 -18.22 5.12
C GLN A 177 -27.19 -17.26 3.99
N PRO A 178 -28.16 -16.52 3.42
CA PRO A 178 -27.84 -15.51 2.43
C PRO A 178 -26.89 -14.50 3.08
N ALA A 179 -25.70 -14.34 2.48
CA ALA A 179 -24.80 -13.25 2.82
C ALA A 179 -25.63 -11.95 2.91
N PRO A 180 -25.51 -11.16 3.99
CA PRO A 180 -26.34 -9.97 4.16
C PRO A 180 -26.21 -9.08 2.92
N ALA A 181 -27.33 -8.79 2.26
CA ALA A 181 -27.38 -8.22 0.91
C ALA A 181 -26.65 -6.86 0.72
N GLY A 182 -26.21 -6.22 1.81
CA GLY A 182 -25.37 -5.02 1.79
C GLY A 182 -23.89 -5.29 1.50
N TRP A 183 -23.41 -6.52 1.74
CA TRP A 183 -21.98 -6.84 1.70
C TRP A 183 -21.44 -7.03 0.26
N ARG A 184 -22.19 -7.70 -0.66
CA ARG A 184 -21.80 -7.77 -2.09
C ARG A 184 -21.68 -6.38 -2.71
N ARG A 185 -22.45 -5.41 -2.20
CA ARG A 185 -22.40 -4.02 -2.67
C ARG A 185 -21.15 -3.31 -2.19
N SER A 186 -20.58 -3.65 -1.02
CA SER A 186 -19.38 -2.97 -0.49
C SER A 186 -18.10 -3.47 -1.11
N ALA A 187 -17.98 -4.76 -1.38
CA ALA A 187 -16.84 -5.31 -2.11
C ALA A 187 -16.86 -4.87 -3.59
N LEU A 188 -18.03 -4.92 -4.24
CA LEU A 188 -18.19 -4.40 -5.60
C LEU A 188 -17.98 -2.89 -5.64
N GLY A 189 -18.49 -2.18 -4.64
CA GLY A 189 -18.30 -0.74 -4.45
C GLY A 189 -16.82 -0.41 -4.33
N ALA A 190 -16.08 -1.09 -3.45
CA ALA A 190 -14.64 -0.90 -3.27
C ALA A 190 -13.87 -1.18 -4.56
N ALA A 191 -14.13 -2.30 -5.23
CA ALA A 191 -13.45 -2.64 -6.49
C ALA A 191 -13.74 -1.65 -7.63
N ILE A 192 -15.03 -1.29 -7.84
CA ILE A 192 -15.42 -0.26 -8.82
C ILE A 192 -14.81 1.07 -8.44
N GLY A 193 -14.83 1.40 -7.15
CA GLY A 193 -14.22 2.55 -6.56
C GLY A 193 -12.74 2.62 -6.93
N THR A 194 -11.95 1.59 -6.67
CA THR A 194 -10.52 1.51 -7.02
C THR A 194 -10.29 1.74 -8.50
N LEU A 195 -11.08 1.11 -9.37
CA LEU A 195 -10.93 1.26 -10.82
C LEU A 195 -11.28 2.67 -11.29
N VAL A 196 -12.41 3.23 -10.84
CA VAL A 196 -12.87 4.58 -11.18
C VAL A 196 -11.92 5.63 -10.63
N GLY A 197 -11.53 5.49 -9.37
CA GLY A 197 -10.57 6.34 -8.72
C GLY A 197 -9.23 6.32 -9.44
N ALA A 198 -8.72 5.16 -9.83
CA ALA A 198 -7.48 5.07 -10.58
C ALA A 198 -7.56 5.71 -11.96
N ALA A 199 -8.69 5.53 -12.67
CA ALA A 199 -8.93 6.20 -13.95
C ALA A 199 -9.01 7.72 -13.82
N VAL A 200 -9.71 8.24 -12.78
CA VAL A 200 -9.79 9.68 -12.50
C VAL A 200 -8.41 10.23 -12.11
N GLY A 201 -7.69 9.53 -11.24
CA GLY A 201 -6.33 9.87 -10.87
C GLY A 201 -5.41 9.96 -12.07
N LEU A 202 -5.46 8.98 -12.98
CA LEU A 202 -4.71 8.99 -14.22
C LEU A 202 -5.09 10.18 -15.11
N ALA A 203 -6.40 10.47 -15.25
CA ALA A 203 -6.87 11.62 -16.02
C ALA A 203 -6.37 12.96 -15.42
N VAL A 204 -6.41 13.13 -14.10
CA VAL A 204 -5.86 14.32 -13.42
C VAL A 204 -4.35 14.41 -13.64
N GLY A 205 -3.62 13.30 -13.51
CA GLY A 205 -2.18 13.24 -13.76
C GLY A 205 -1.78 13.63 -15.19
N VAL A 206 -2.67 13.44 -16.18
CA VAL A 206 -2.50 13.89 -17.57
C VAL A 206 -2.90 15.36 -17.76
N LEU A 207 -4.05 15.76 -17.18
CA LEU A 207 -4.65 17.06 -17.44
C LEU A 207 -3.93 18.20 -16.73
N VAL A 208 -3.37 17.97 -15.53
CA VAL A 208 -2.65 19.02 -14.78
C VAL A 208 -1.43 19.54 -15.55
N PRO A 209 -0.52 18.69 -16.07
CA PRO A 209 0.55 19.15 -16.97
C PRO A 209 0.02 19.82 -18.24
N TRP A 210 -1.07 19.32 -18.81
CA TRP A 210 -1.64 19.83 -20.07
C TRP A 210 -2.19 21.25 -19.95
N GLN A 211 -2.65 21.66 -18.76
CA GLN A 211 -3.11 23.03 -18.50
C GLN A 211 -1.98 24.04 -18.22
N GLY A 212 -0.72 23.63 -18.40
CA GLY A 212 0.43 24.50 -18.15
C GLY A 212 0.70 24.74 -16.67
N ALA A 213 0.18 23.88 -15.78
CA ALA A 213 0.63 23.87 -14.39
C ALA A 213 2.15 23.66 -14.39
N VAL A 214 2.85 24.43 -13.55
CA VAL A 214 4.31 24.31 -13.40
C VAL A 214 4.60 22.97 -12.74
N VAL A 215 4.71 21.93 -13.56
CA VAL A 215 5.31 20.67 -13.19
C VAL A 215 6.81 20.93 -13.17
N PRO A 216 7.49 20.69 -12.03
CA PRO A 216 8.94 20.81 -11.98
C PRO A 216 9.57 20.02 -13.14
N ALA A 217 10.52 20.63 -13.86
CA ALA A 217 11.06 20.06 -15.10
C ALA A 217 11.71 18.68 -14.91
N ASP A 218 12.03 18.32 -13.67
CA ASP A 218 12.58 17.05 -13.23
C ASP A 218 11.51 15.95 -13.05
N VAL A 219 10.22 16.27 -12.98
CA VAL A 219 9.16 15.26 -12.80
C VAL A 219 8.73 14.70 -14.16
N MET A 220 9.11 13.45 -14.43
CA MET A 220 8.65 12.76 -15.64
C MET A 220 7.11 12.66 -15.66
N PRO A 221 6.43 13.05 -16.76
CA PRO A 221 4.97 13.02 -16.85
C PRO A 221 4.36 11.66 -16.48
N MET A 222 5.04 10.57 -16.84
CA MET A 222 4.63 9.20 -16.53
C MET A 222 4.56 8.93 -15.00
N ALA A 223 5.49 9.47 -14.21
CA ALA A 223 5.50 9.30 -12.76
C ALA A 223 4.35 10.05 -12.10
N LEU A 224 4.01 11.22 -12.64
CA LEU A 224 2.85 12.01 -12.23
C LEU A 224 1.54 11.27 -12.54
N MET A 225 1.45 10.66 -13.72
CA MET A 225 0.31 9.83 -14.13
C MET A 225 0.15 8.58 -13.26
N LEU A 226 1.24 7.83 -13.01
CA LEU A 226 1.20 6.64 -12.14
C LEU A 226 0.87 7.01 -10.70
N GLY A 227 1.53 8.03 -10.15
CA GLY A 227 1.27 8.49 -8.78
C GLY A 227 -0.17 8.95 -8.60
N ALA A 228 -0.70 9.72 -9.55
CA ALA A 228 -2.08 10.16 -9.52
C ALA A 228 -3.07 8.99 -9.70
N ALA A 229 -2.79 8.04 -10.59
CA ALA A 229 -3.62 6.84 -10.76
C ALA A 229 -3.66 5.98 -9.50
N LEU A 230 -2.52 5.78 -8.83
CA LEU A 230 -2.47 4.95 -7.62
C LEU A 230 -3.14 5.67 -6.43
N ALA A 231 -2.94 6.98 -6.29
CA ALA A 231 -3.64 7.80 -5.30
C ALA A 231 -5.16 7.80 -5.54
N GLY A 232 -5.56 7.98 -6.80
CA GLY A 232 -6.95 7.89 -7.21
C GLY A 232 -7.54 6.52 -6.90
N GLY A 233 -6.83 5.43 -7.18
CA GLY A 233 -7.27 4.07 -6.87
C GLY A 233 -7.51 3.84 -5.38
N GLY A 234 -6.61 4.33 -4.53
CA GLY A 234 -6.80 4.27 -3.07
C GLY A 234 -8.02 5.06 -2.58
N ILE A 235 -8.22 6.30 -3.06
CA ILE A 235 -9.40 7.12 -2.72
C ILE A 235 -10.67 6.46 -3.23
N GLY A 236 -10.60 5.92 -4.44
CA GLY A 236 -11.68 5.19 -5.06
C GLY A 236 -12.14 3.99 -4.23
N GLU A 237 -11.19 3.15 -3.78
CA GLU A 237 -11.48 1.99 -2.91
C GLU A 237 -12.26 2.41 -1.66
N LEU A 238 -11.80 3.49 -1.02
CA LEU A 238 -12.44 4.05 0.16
C LEU A 238 -13.87 4.50 -0.12
N VAL A 239 -14.07 5.36 -1.12
CA VAL A 239 -15.40 5.90 -1.49
C VAL A 239 -16.34 4.77 -1.90
N GLY A 240 -15.82 3.83 -2.68
CA GLY A 240 -16.50 2.63 -3.10
C GLY A 240 -17.01 1.79 -1.94
N SER A 241 -16.15 1.53 -0.96
CA SER A 241 -16.51 0.76 0.24
C SER A 241 -17.61 1.44 1.09
N LEU A 242 -17.56 2.79 1.20
CA LEU A 242 -18.52 3.57 1.98
C LEU A 242 -19.88 3.70 1.31
N SER A 243 -19.92 3.76 -0.03
CA SER A 243 -21.15 3.91 -0.81
C SER A 243 -22.14 2.74 -0.63
N ALA A 244 -21.65 1.62 -0.11
CA ALA A 244 -22.43 0.42 0.10
C ALA A 244 -23.00 0.24 1.51
N LEU A 245 -22.72 1.18 2.42
CA LEU A 245 -23.30 1.13 3.76
C LEU A 245 -24.83 1.32 3.66
N PRO A 246 -25.64 0.45 4.29
CA PRO A 246 -27.07 0.62 4.31
C PRO A 246 -27.41 1.97 4.95
N THR A 247 -28.05 2.87 4.21
CA THR A 247 -28.65 4.06 4.82
C THR A 247 -29.73 3.56 5.79
N HIS A 248 -29.53 3.74 7.09
CA HIS A 248 -30.52 3.42 8.11
C HIS A 248 -31.78 4.25 7.85
N THR A 249 -32.68 3.75 7.02
CA THR A 249 -34.03 4.27 6.90
C THR A 249 -34.74 3.83 8.17
N SER A 250 -34.88 4.76 9.12
CA SER A 250 -35.65 4.57 10.34
C SER A 250 -37.07 4.11 9.98
N SER A 251 -37.36 2.84 10.22
CA SER A 251 -38.72 2.32 10.07
C SER A 251 -39.65 3.13 11.00
N PRO A 252 -40.73 3.74 10.48
CA PRO A 252 -41.69 4.43 11.32
C PRO A 252 -42.28 3.40 12.29
N ARG A 253 -42.15 3.65 13.60
CA ARG A 253 -42.86 2.86 14.60
C ARG A 253 -44.33 3.19 14.47
N HIS A 254 -45.11 2.26 13.94
CA HIS A 254 -46.57 2.34 14.07
C HIS A 254 -46.93 2.06 15.53
N THR A 255 -47.41 3.11 16.20
CA THR A 255 -48.13 3.07 17.47
C THR A 255 -49.56 2.63 17.26
#